data_AF-A0A0B7AFZ2-F1
#
_entry.id   AF-A0A0B7AFZ2-F1
#
_cell.length_a   1.000
_cell.length_b   1.000
_cell.length_c   1.000
_cell.angle_alpha   90.00
_cell.angle_beta   90.00
_cell.angle_gamma   90.00
#
_symmetry.space_group_name_H-M   'P 1'
#
loop_
_entity.id
_entity.type
_entity.pdbx_description
1 polymer ?
#
loop_
_entity_poly.entity_id
_entity_poly.type
_entity_poly.pdbx_seq_one_letter_code
_entity_poly.pdbx_strand_id
1 'polypeptide(L)'
;MALLRVCVLVYLCLYLCLHLSASERSSKDRELTEASLLAKFLGIRFQDNISTKSFSEIFSKIYKKSAFPCPVLPPSARRPTSVHRLRPADIQIVAALGDSVTTGRGAIGGVRGLLLDYRGLVFSIGGDEDYFTNPTVPT
;
A
#
# COMPACT_ATOMS: atom_id res chain seq x y z
N MET A 1 -11.18 36.46 -32.57
CA MET A 1 -11.44 36.09 -31.15
C MET A 1 -11.68 34.60 -30.91
N ALA A 2 -12.16 33.81 -31.87
CA ALA A 2 -12.34 32.36 -31.72
C ALA A 2 -11.00 31.59 -31.56
N LEU A 3 -9.97 31.96 -32.33
CA LEU A 3 -8.66 31.27 -32.30
C LEU A 3 -7.97 31.33 -30.93
N LEU A 4 -8.02 32.48 -30.26
CA LEU A 4 -7.43 32.67 -28.93
C LEU A 4 -8.11 31.80 -27.87
N ARG A 5 -9.44 31.64 -27.96
CA ARG A 5 -10.19 30.76 -27.04
C ARG A 5 -9.83 29.29 -27.24
N VAL A 6 -9.63 28.85 -28.48
CA VAL A 6 -9.19 27.48 -28.78
C VAL A 6 -7.78 27.23 -28.24
N CYS A 7 -6.84 28.16 -28.43
CA CYS A 7 -5.48 28.03 -27.90
C CYS A 7 -5.44 27.96 -26.36
N VAL A 8 -6.23 28.78 -25.67
CA VAL A 8 -6.29 28.77 -24.19
C VAL A 8 -6.86 27.45 -23.68
N LEU A 9 -7.90 26.91 -24.32
CA LEU A 9 -8.49 25.62 -23.94
C LEU A 9 -7.52 24.44 -24.16
N VAL A 10 -6.79 24.43 -25.28
CA VAL A 10 -5.78 23.40 -25.55
C VAL A 10 -4.64 23.48 -24.52
N TYR A 11 -4.17 24.68 -24.19
CA TYR A 11 -3.14 24.86 -23.17
C TYR A 11 -3.59 24.39 -21.78
N LEU A 12 -4.81 24.72 -21.36
CA LEU A 12 -5.38 24.28 -20.09
C LEU A 12 -5.54 22.76 -20.02
N CYS A 13 -6.01 22.14 -21.11
CA CYS A 13 -6.11 20.67 -21.21
C CYS A 13 -4.73 20.01 -21.10
N LEU A 14 -3.72 20.52 -21.80
CA LEU A 14 -2.36 19.97 -21.73
C LEU A 14 -1.77 20.11 -20.32
N TYR A 15 -2.00 21.25 -19.65
CA TYR A 15 -1.55 21.49 -18.29
C TYR A 15 -2.22 20.53 -17.28
N LEU A 16 -3.54 20.32 -17.41
CA LEU A 16 -4.29 19.37 -16.59
C LEU A 16 -3.85 17.92 -16.83
N CYS A 17 -3.63 17.52 -18.08
CA CYS A 17 -3.12 16.18 -18.42
C CYS A 17 -1.72 15.93 -17.87
N LEU A 18 -0.82 16.93 -17.92
CA LEU A 18 0.51 16.86 -17.31
C LEU A 18 0.41 16.69 -15.78
N HIS A 19 -0.48 17.43 -15.12
CA HIS A 19 -0.70 17.30 -13.68
C HIS A 19 -1.34 15.97 -13.28
N LEU A 20 -2.31 15.45 -14.04
CA LEU A 20 -2.92 14.14 -13.78
C LEU A 20 -1.91 13.00 -13.99
N SER A 21 -1.11 13.06 -15.05
CA SER A 21 -0.07 12.05 -15.33
C SER A 21 1.02 12.03 -14.25
N ALA A 22 1.35 13.20 -13.68
CA ALA A 22 2.26 13.31 -12.54
C ALA A 22 1.62 12.82 -11.22
N SER A 23 0.30 12.89 -11.10
CA SER A 23 -0.48 12.44 -9.94
C SER A 23 -0.63 10.92 -9.89
N GLU A 24 -0.77 10.24 -11.04
CA GLU A 24 -0.89 8.77 -11.10
C GLU A 24 0.45 8.05 -10.86
N ARG A 25 1.59 8.68 -11.16
CA ARG A 25 2.93 8.08 -10.98
C ARG A 25 3.50 8.17 -9.55
N SER A 26 2.68 8.54 -8.59
CA SER A 26 3.13 9.42 -7.49
C SER A 26 3.59 8.75 -6.19
N SER A 27 3.28 7.49 -5.89
CA SER A 27 3.66 6.94 -4.57
C SER A 27 4.88 6.01 -4.64
N LYS A 28 4.79 4.90 -5.40
CA LYS A 28 5.82 3.84 -5.35
C LYS A 28 7.13 4.23 -6.05
N ASP A 29 7.06 4.88 -7.21
CA ASP A 29 8.24 5.30 -8.00
C ASP A 29 9.00 6.47 -7.34
N ARG A 30 8.28 7.39 -6.68
CA ARG A 30 8.90 8.50 -5.93
C ARG A 30 9.63 7.99 -4.68
N GLU A 31 9.00 7.10 -3.91
CA GLU A 31 9.66 6.47 -2.75
C GLU A 31 10.90 5.67 -3.18
N LEU A 32 10.86 4.93 -4.30
CA LEU A 32 12.02 4.23 -4.87
C LEU A 32 13.16 5.17 -5.29
N THR A 33 12.84 6.36 -5.81
CA THR A 33 13.82 7.35 -6.26
C THR A 33 14.49 8.05 -5.06
N GLU A 34 13.69 8.50 -4.09
CA GLU A 34 14.16 9.11 -2.83
C GLU A 34 15.00 8.13 -2.01
N ALA A 35 14.54 6.88 -1.90
CA ALA A 35 15.30 5.77 -1.32
C ALA A 35 16.67 5.64 -1.96
N SER A 36 16.74 5.59 -3.29
CA SER A 36 18.00 5.44 -4.01
C SER A 36 18.97 6.61 -3.78
N LEU A 37 18.45 7.83 -3.63
CA LEU A 37 19.19 9.04 -3.34
C LEU A 37 19.76 9.01 -1.91
N LEU A 38 18.93 8.65 -0.92
CA LEU A 38 19.36 8.48 0.46
C LEU A 38 20.39 7.37 0.61
N ALA A 39 20.24 6.24 -0.10
CA ALA A 39 21.22 5.16 -0.08
C ALA A 39 22.62 5.64 -0.52
N LYS A 40 22.64 6.44 -1.60
CA LYS A 40 23.86 7.02 -2.16
C LYS A 40 24.46 8.06 -1.23
N PHE A 41 23.64 8.90 -0.62
CA PHE A 41 24.09 9.92 0.33
C PHE A 41 24.67 9.32 1.61
N LEU A 42 24.06 8.25 2.12
CA LEU A 42 24.48 7.56 3.34
C LEU A 42 25.59 6.51 3.13
N GLY A 43 26.06 6.31 1.89
CA GLY A 43 27.15 5.39 1.58
C GLY A 43 26.85 3.92 1.86
N ILE A 44 25.57 3.53 1.92
CA ILE A 44 25.16 2.17 2.26
C ILE A 44 25.43 1.26 1.03
N ARG A 45 26.37 0.32 1.16
CA ARG A 45 26.64 -0.72 0.16
C ARG A 45 25.79 -1.96 0.47
N PHE A 46 24.81 -2.26 -0.38
CA PHE A 46 23.96 -3.43 -0.21
C PHE A 46 24.65 -4.69 -0.74
N GLN A 47 24.77 -5.70 0.12
CA GLN A 47 25.22 -7.06 -0.23
C GLN A 47 24.00 -7.99 -0.06
N ASP A 48 23.51 -8.54 -1.17
CA ASP A 48 22.22 -9.22 -1.24
C ASP A 48 22.36 -10.74 -1.06
N ASN A 49 22.23 -11.25 0.17
CA ASN A 49 22.36 -12.68 0.43
C ASN A 49 21.42 -13.21 1.54
N ILE A 50 20.19 -12.71 1.67
CA ILE A 50 19.20 -13.32 2.58
C ILE A 50 17.98 -13.74 1.78
N SER A 51 17.80 -15.06 1.71
CA SER A 51 16.73 -15.75 1.00
C SER A 51 15.38 -15.51 1.68
N THR A 52 14.63 -14.52 1.19
CA THR A 52 13.24 -14.24 1.59
C THR A 52 12.25 -15.33 1.15
N LYS A 53 12.70 -16.35 0.40
CA LYS A 53 11.86 -17.46 -0.07
C LYS A 53 11.43 -18.42 1.05
N SER A 54 12.13 -18.44 2.18
CA SER A 54 11.92 -19.46 3.21
C SER A 54 10.59 -19.34 3.95
N PHE A 55 10.05 -18.14 4.19
CA PHE A 55 8.91 -18.00 5.10
C PHE A 55 7.56 -18.22 4.39
N SER A 56 7.36 -17.64 3.21
CA SER A 56 6.12 -17.82 2.43
C SER A 56 5.95 -19.25 1.90
N GLU A 57 7.03 -19.93 1.52
CA GLU A 57 7.00 -21.35 1.13
C GLU A 57 6.65 -22.26 2.32
N ILE A 58 7.18 -21.97 3.52
CA ILE A 58 6.81 -22.70 4.74
C ILE A 58 5.34 -22.43 5.11
N PHE A 59 4.91 -21.17 5.06
CA PHE A 59 3.57 -20.78 5.45
C PHE A 59 2.50 -21.35 4.51
N SER A 60 2.71 -21.30 3.19
CA SER A 60 1.81 -21.91 2.19
C SER A 60 1.77 -23.43 2.27
N LYS A 61 2.85 -24.08 2.73
CA LYS A 61 2.90 -25.53 2.94
C LYS A 61 2.16 -25.96 4.22
N ILE A 62 2.16 -25.12 5.26
CA ILE A 62 1.45 -25.37 6.52
C ILE A 62 -0.03 -24.98 6.41
N TYR A 63 -0.32 -23.88 5.71
CA TYR A 63 -1.66 -23.33 5.59
C TYR A 63 -2.29 -23.72 4.25
N LYS A 64 -3.11 -24.77 4.28
CA LYS A 64 -3.87 -25.24 3.11
C LYS A 64 -4.83 -24.13 2.67
N LYS A 65 -4.74 -23.65 1.42
CA LYS A 65 -5.65 -22.63 0.86
C LYS A 65 -7.11 -23.11 0.97
N SER A 66 -7.83 -22.61 1.98
CA SER A 66 -9.25 -22.80 2.24
C SER A 66 -10.07 -21.54 1.91
N ALA A 67 -11.39 -21.59 2.05
CA ALA A 67 -12.16 -20.35 2.11
C ALA A 67 -11.96 -19.70 3.49
N PHE A 68 -12.09 -18.36 3.56
CA PHE A 68 -12.08 -17.65 4.85
C PHE A 68 -13.20 -18.23 5.72
N PRO A 69 -12.91 -18.64 6.97
CA PRO A 69 -13.86 -19.41 7.78
C PRO A 69 -15.07 -18.58 8.25
N CYS A 70 -15.08 -17.26 8.01
CA CYS A 70 -16.17 -16.39 8.39
C CYS A 70 -17.06 -16.05 7.19
N PRO A 71 -18.40 -16.08 7.35
CA PRO A 71 -19.32 -15.60 6.33
C PRO A 71 -19.18 -14.08 6.13
N VAL A 72 -19.34 -13.63 4.89
CA VAL A 72 -19.41 -12.20 4.58
C VAL A 72 -20.71 -11.64 5.16
N LEU A 73 -20.59 -10.70 6.09
CA LEU A 73 -21.74 -10.04 6.71
C LEU A 73 -22.20 -8.85 5.86
N PRO A 74 -23.52 -8.66 5.64
CA PRO A 74 -24.03 -7.50 4.92
C PRO A 74 -23.95 -6.21 5.77
N PRO A 75 -23.81 -5.03 5.14
CA PRO A 75 -23.82 -3.73 5.81
C PRO A 75 -25.19 -3.38 6.37
N SER A 76 -25.24 -2.57 7.43
CA SER A 76 -26.46 -2.09 8.12
C SER A 76 -27.42 -1.40 7.17
N ALA A 77 -28.71 -1.68 7.33
CA ALA A 77 -29.76 -1.06 6.51
C ALA A 77 -29.74 0.48 6.58
N ARG A 78 -29.20 1.04 7.68
CA ARG A 78 -28.94 2.47 7.85
C ARG A 78 -27.56 2.67 8.44
N ARG A 79 -26.91 3.80 8.10
CA ARG A 79 -25.62 4.19 8.68
C ARG A 79 -25.78 4.29 10.21
N PRO A 80 -25.03 3.51 11.00
CA PRO A 80 -25.15 3.53 12.45
C PRO A 80 -24.69 4.87 13.01
N THR A 81 -25.41 5.36 14.02
CA THR A 81 -25.11 6.61 14.74
C THR A 81 -24.46 6.37 16.10
N SER A 82 -24.35 5.11 16.52
CA SER A 82 -23.78 4.70 17.80
C SER A 82 -22.88 3.48 17.58
N VAL A 83 -21.76 3.44 18.31
CA VAL A 83 -20.78 2.34 18.25
C VAL A 83 -21.40 0.99 18.62
N HIS A 84 -22.42 0.96 19.46
CA HIS A 84 -23.11 -0.27 19.88
C HIS A 84 -23.96 -0.91 18.78
N ARG A 85 -24.17 -0.21 17.66
CA ARG A 85 -24.92 -0.70 16.49
C ARG A 85 -24.03 -0.85 15.25
N LEU A 86 -22.73 -0.54 15.38
CA LEU A 86 -21.78 -0.62 14.28
C LEU A 86 -21.48 -2.09 13.97
N ARG A 87 -21.63 -2.47 12.70
CA ARG A 87 -21.22 -3.80 12.22
C ARG A 87 -19.89 -3.68 11.47
N PRO A 88 -19.06 -4.74 11.41
CA PRO A 88 -17.81 -4.71 10.65
C PRO A 88 -18.01 -4.27 9.19
N ALA A 89 -19.12 -4.70 8.56
CA ALA A 89 -19.47 -4.34 7.19
C ALA A 89 -19.87 -2.85 7.00
N ASP A 90 -20.07 -2.10 8.08
CA ASP A 90 -20.33 -0.65 8.02
C ASP A 90 -19.04 0.18 7.96
N ILE A 91 -17.89 -0.44 8.23
CA ILE A 91 -16.58 0.22 8.21
C ILE A 91 -16.13 0.34 6.76
N GLN A 92 -16.07 1.58 6.26
CA GLN A 92 -15.73 1.84 4.85
C GLN A 92 -14.24 2.00 4.61
N ILE A 93 -13.53 2.58 5.59
CA ILE A 93 -12.12 2.93 5.47
C ILE A 93 -11.44 2.48 6.76
N VAL A 94 -10.39 1.69 6.61
CA VAL A 94 -9.41 1.42 7.65
C VAL A 94 -8.12 2.10 7.22
N ALA A 95 -7.57 2.93 8.10
CA ALA A 95 -6.36 3.66 7.84
C ALA A 95 -5.53 3.70 9.12
N ALA A 96 -4.23 3.92 8.97
CA ALA A 96 -3.31 4.01 10.08
C ALA A 96 -2.29 5.10 9.84
N LEU A 97 -1.82 5.66 10.96
CA LEU A 97 -0.82 6.70 11.01
C LEU A 97 0.28 6.24 11.96
N GLY A 98 1.53 6.41 11.56
CA GLY A 98 2.67 5.98 12.34
C GLY A 98 3.99 6.28 11.65
N ASP A 99 5.04 5.62 12.13
CA ASP A 99 6.41 5.79 11.64
C ASP A 99 6.76 4.76 10.55
N SER A 100 8.05 4.59 10.27
CA SER A 100 8.55 3.64 9.28
C SER A 100 8.23 2.17 9.59
N VAL A 101 7.96 1.82 10.84
CA VAL A 101 7.53 0.46 11.21
C VAL A 101 6.11 0.23 10.74
N THR A 102 5.23 1.23 10.93
CA THR A 102 3.86 1.19 10.42
C THR A 102 3.80 1.12 8.90
N THR A 103 4.80 1.64 8.18
CA THR A 103 4.88 1.51 6.73
C THR A 103 5.56 0.22 6.25
N GLY A 104 6.07 -0.62 7.15
CA GLY A 104 6.70 -1.88 6.77
C GLY A 104 8.07 -1.71 6.13
N ARG A 105 8.83 -0.69 6.54
CA ARG A 105 10.15 -0.42 5.96
C ARG A 105 11.07 -1.62 6.10
N GLY A 106 11.63 -2.09 4.99
CA GLY A 106 12.48 -3.29 4.98
C GLY A 106 11.76 -4.62 5.17
N ALA A 107 10.42 -4.67 5.06
CA ALA A 107 9.67 -5.93 5.18
C ALA A 107 10.13 -6.99 4.14
N ILE A 108 10.52 -6.55 2.94
CA ILE A 108 11.13 -7.41 1.91
C ILE A 108 12.35 -6.72 1.29
N GLY A 109 13.19 -7.48 0.60
CA GLY A 109 14.35 -6.91 -0.14
C GLY A 109 15.60 -6.68 0.70
N GLY A 110 15.68 -7.25 1.91
CA GLY A 110 16.89 -7.23 2.74
C GLY A 110 17.36 -5.81 3.04
N VAL A 111 18.69 -5.59 2.99
CA VAL A 111 19.27 -4.28 3.30
C VAL A 111 18.79 -3.21 2.32
N ARG A 112 18.59 -3.53 1.03
CA ARG A 112 18.00 -2.61 0.03
C ARG A 112 16.55 -2.23 0.36
N GLY A 113 15.82 -3.13 1.01
CA GLY A 113 14.45 -2.91 1.48
C GLY A 113 14.34 -1.85 2.56
N LEU A 114 15.42 -1.54 3.31
CA LEU A 114 15.41 -0.57 4.41
C LEU A 114 15.07 0.86 3.98
N LEU A 115 15.01 1.13 2.69
CA LEU A 115 14.69 2.45 2.16
C LEU A 115 13.31 2.49 1.51
N LEU A 116 12.65 1.33 1.42
CA LEU A 116 11.36 1.17 0.77
C LEU A 116 10.29 0.82 1.79
N ASP A 117 9.12 1.40 1.59
CA ASP A 117 7.96 1.20 2.45
C ASP A 117 7.02 0.17 1.81
N TYR A 118 6.64 -0.84 2.60
CA TYR A 118 5.79 -1.95 2.19
C TYR A 118 4.48 -2.00 3.00
N ARG A 119 3.68 -0.93 2.87
CA ARG A 119 2.46 -0.69 3.66
C ARG A 119 1.43 -1.82 3.55
N GLY A 120 1.38 -2.53 2.43
CA GLY A 120 0.45 -3.64 2.24
C GLY A 120 0.87 -4.94 2.89
N LEU A 121 2.14 -5.08 3.32
CA LEU A 121 2.68 -6.33 3.91
C LEU A 121 2.67 -6.35 5.44
N VAL A 122 2.49 -5.20 6.08
CA VAL A 122 2.51 -5.09 7.55
C VAL A 122 1.25 -5.63 8.18
N PHE A 123 1.40 -6.39 9.27
CA PHE A 123 0.27 -7.06 9.93
C PHE A 123 -0.80 -6.08 10.46
N SER A 124 -0.38 -4.87 10.86
CA SER A 124 -1.23 -3.92 11.57
C SER A 124 -2.13 -3.10 10.64
N ILE A 125 -1.74 -2.93 9.38
CA ILE A 125 -2.41 -2.00 8.45
C ILE A 125 -2.47 -2.51 7.01
N GLY A 126 -1.73 -3.56 6.69
CA GLY A 126 -1.59 -4.11 5.36
C GLY A 126 -2.81 -4.89 4.93
N GLY A 127 -2.86 -5.21 3.64
CA GLY A 127 -3.94 -5.95 3.02
C GLY A 127 -3.57 -6.41 1.61
N ASP A 128 -2.27 -6.49 1.31
CA ASP A 128 -1.81 -7.07 0.05
C ASP A 128 -2.09 -8.57 0.07
N GLU A 129 -2.53 -9.09 -1.08
CA GLU A 129 -2.82 -10.51 -1.31
C GLU A 129 -3.97 -11.08 -0.45
N ASP A 130 -3.94 -12.39 -0.22
CA ASP A 130 -4.92 -13.13 0.54
C ASP A 130 -4.48 -13.28 2.00
N TYR A 131 -5.44 -13.52 2.91
CA TYR A 131 -5.16 -13.82 4.32
C TYR A 131 -4.24 -15.03 4.54
N PHE A 132 -4.05 -15.86 3.51
CA PHE A 132 -3.11 -16.99 3.51
C PHE A 132 -1.66 -16.56 3.36
N THR A 133 -1.39 -15.60 2.48
CA THR A 133 -0.01 -15.15 2.23
C THR A 133 0.39 -14.10 3.25
N ASN A 134 -0.52 -13.18 3.57
CA ASN A 134 -0.28 -12.02 4.41
C ASN A 134 -1.37 -11.90 5.48
N PRO A 135 -1.31 -12.72 6.55
CA PRO A 135 -2.30 -12.64 7.62
C PRO A 135 -2.17 -11.31 8.37
N THR A 136 -3.22 -10.49 8.30
CA THR A 136 -3.34 -9.26 9.08
C THR A 136 -4.06 -9.61 10.38
N VAL A 137 -3.33 -9.54 11.49
CA VAL A 137 -3.86 -9.94 12.79
C VAL A 137 -4.50 -8.70 13.42
N PRO A 138 -5.80 -8.73 13.78
CA PRO A 138 -6.32 -7.74 14.69
C PRO A 138 -5.70 -8.00 16.07
N THR A 139 -4.82 -7.12 16.52
CA THR A 139 -4.38 -7.05 17.93
C THR A 139 -5.47 -6.52 18.82
#